data_AF-A0A1B0TCY5-F1
#
_entry.id   AF-A0A1B0TCY5-F1
#
_cell.length_a   1.000
_cell.length_b   1.000
_cell.length_c   1.000
_cell.angle_alpha   90.00
_cell.angle_beta   90.00
_cell.angle_gamma   90.00
#
_symmetry.space_group_name_H-M   'P 1'
#
loop_
_entity.id
_entity.type
_entity.pdbx_description
1 polymer ?
#
loop_
_entity_poly.entity_id
_entity_poly.type
_entity_poly.pdbx_seq_one_letter_code
_entity_poly.pdbx_strand_id
1 'polypeptide(L)' 'MATQYTTQATQTVQHAATLLAGLDWIDQDMARQLSPMAEAVANMFTLVYYQAETGRLTQADFQEAMSTLRQACG' A
#
# COMPACT_ATOMS: atom_id res chain seq x y z
N MET A 1 -0.02 20.41 -12.69
CA MET A 1 0.69 19.79 -11.55
C MET A 1 -0.19 18.77 -10.81
N ALA A 2 -1.41 19.11 -10.35
CA ALA A 2 -2.33 18.13 -9.72
C ALA A 2 -2.66 16.90 -10.61
N THR A 3 -2.80 17.09 -11.92
CA THR A 3 -3.02 16.02 -12.90
C THR A 3 -1.90 14.98 -12.94
N GLN A 4 -0.63 15.37 -12.78
CA GLN A 4 0.51 14.46 -12.84
C GLN A 4 0.61 13.56 -11.59
N TYR A 5 0.33 14.11 -10.40
CA TYR A 5 0.33 13.34 -9.15
C TYR A 5 -0.79 12.30 -9.12
N THR A 6 -1.98 12.65 -9.61
CA THR A 6 -3.09 11.70 -9.76
C THR A 6 -2.71 10.57 -10.73
N THR A 7 -2.05 10.88 -11.85
CA THR A 7 -1.58 9.87 -12.79
C THR A 7 -0.53 8.93 -12.15
N GLN A 8 0.40 9.45 -11.35
CA GLN A 8 1.43 8.64 -10.69
C GLN A 8 0.84 7.70 -9.62
N ALA A 9 -0.13 8.18 -8.82
CA ALA A 9 -0.79 7.35 -7.82
C ALA A 9 -1.59 6.21 -8.47
N THR A 10 -2.36 6.52 -9.52
CA THR A 10 -3.11 5.52 -10.29
C THR A 10 -2.19 4.47 -10.92
N GLN A 11 -1.08 4.91 -11.54
CA GLN A 11 -0.09 4.00 -12.14
C GLN A 11 0.56 3.09 -11.09
N THR A 12 0.87 3.62 -9.91
CA THR A 12 1.44 2.83 -8.80
C THR A 12 0.49 1.70 -8.38
N VAL A 13 -0.79 2.03 -8.17
CA VAL A 13 -1.81 1.03 -7.78
C VAL A 13 -2.00 -0.01 -8.88
N GLN A 14 -2.07 0.41 -10.15
CA GLN A 14 -2.22 -0.50 -11.27
C GLN A 14 -1.02 -1.45 -11.43
N HIS A 15 0.19 -0.95 -11.22
CA HIS A 15 1.40 -1.77 -11.25
C HIS A 15 1.41 -2.80 -10.11
N ALA A 16 1.09 -2.38 -8.88
CA ALA A 16 0.97 -3.29 -7.74
C ALA A 16 -0.09 -4.37 -7.98
N ALA A 17 -1.27 -4.00 -8.51
CA ALA A 17 -2.32 -4.96 -8.84
C ALA A 17 -1.86 -5.99 -9.89
N THR A 18 -1.08 -5.55 -10.89
CA THR A 18 -0.52 -6.46 -11.92
C THR A 18 0.48 -7.45 -11.31
N LEU A 19 1.36 -6.99 -10.42
CA LEU A 19 2.31 -7.86 -9.73
C LEU A 19 1.60 -8.88 -8.82
N LEU A 20 0.59 -8.43 -8.07
CA LEU A 20 -0.20 -9.30 -7.19
C LEU A 20 -1.00 -10.33 -7.99
N ALA A 21 -1.58 -9.94 -9.12
CA ALA A 21 -2.31 -10.85 -10.01
C ALA A 21 -1.41 -11.90 -10.68
N GLY A 22 -0.09 -11.65 -10.72
CA GLY A 22 0.91 -12.60 -11.18
C GLY A 22 1.43 -13.54 -10.09
N LEU A 23 0.97 -13.42 -8.84
CA LEU A 23 1.29 -14.39 -7.80
C LEU A 23 0.47 -15.67 -8.03
N ASP A 24 1.18 -16.79 -8.17
CA ASP A 24 0.57 -18.12 -8.09
C ASP A 24 0.12 -18.43 -6.64
N TRP A 25 -0.24 -19.69 -6.37
CA TRP A 25 -0.56 -20.13 -5.02
C TRP A 25 0.61 -19.90 -4.05
N ILE A 26 0.31 -19.33 -2.89
CA ILE A 26 1.24 -19.11 -1.78
C ILE A 26 0.89 -20.10 -0.68
N ASP A 27 1.88 -20.88 -0.23
CA ASP A 27 1.70 -21.80 0.88
C ASP A 27 1.66 -21.09 2.25
N GLN A 28 1.36 -21.83 3.31
CA GLN A 28 1.23 -21.27 4.65
C GLN A 28 2.54 -20.65 5.17
N ASP A 29 3.70 -21.22 4.84
CA ASP A 29 4.98 -20.75 5.35
C ASP A 29 5.45 -19.50 4.59
N MET A 30 5.20 -19.44 3.28
CA MET A 30 5.36 -18.23 2.50
C MET A 30 4.41 -17.13 2.98
N ALA A 31 3.13 -17.45 3.25
CA ALA A 31 2.17 -16.49 3.78
C ALA A 31 2.60 -15.92 5.13
N ARG A 32 3.15 -16.76 6.04
CA ARG A 32 3.71 -16.30 7.32
C ARG A 32 4.88 -15.34 7.14
N GLN A 33 5.79 -15.65 6.21
CA GLN A 33 6.93 -14.78 5.91
C GLN A 33 6.51 -13.44 5.31
N LEU A 34 5.49 -13.44 4.45
CA LEU A 34 4.97 -12.24 3.81
C LEU A 34 4.03 -11.43 4.72
N SER A 35 3.51 -12.03 5.81
CA SER A 35 2.48 -11.42 6.67
C SER A 35 2.79 -10.00 7.13
N PRO A 36 3.99 -9.67 7.64
CA PRO A 36 4.29 -8.30 8.09
C PRO A 36 4.25 -7.28 6.95
N MET A 37 4.75 -7.66 5.77
CA MET A 37 4.70 -6.83 4.57
C MET A 37 3.27 -6.67 4.06
N ALA A 38 2.50 -7.75 4.01
CA ALA A 38 1.11 -7.74 3.58
C ALA A 38 0.24 -6.87 4.50
N GLU A 39 0.46 -6.93 5.81
CA GLU A 39 -0.22 -6.09 6.80
C GLU A 39 0.11 -4.61 6.59
N ALA A 40 1.39 -4.26 6.39
CA ALA A 40 1.78 -2.88 6.14
C ALA A 40 1.18 -2.32 4.84
N VAL A 41 1.12 -3.13 3.78
CA VAL A 41 0.44 -2.77 2.51
C VAL A 41 -1.06 -2.59 2.73
N ALA A 42 -1.72 -3.50 3.46
CA ALA A 42 -3.14 -3.41 3.75
C ALA A 42 -3.46 -2.15 4.58
N ASN A 43 -2.62 -1.82 5.57
CA ASN A 43 -2.78 -0.60 6.36
C ASN A 43 -2.71 0.67 5.50
N MET A 44 -1.79 0.72 4.53
CA MET A 44 -1.72 1.82 3.58
C MET A 44 -2.99 1.96 2.75
N PHE A 45 -3.58 0.85 2.29
CA PHE A 45 -4.87 0.92 1.59
C PHE A 45 -6.00 1.41 2.49
N THR A 46 -6.06 0.96 3.75
CA THR A 46 -7.03 1.46 4.74
C THR A 46 -6.94 2.99 4.89
N LEU A 47 -5.73 3.54 4.95
CA LEU A 47 -5.53 4.99 5.02
C LEU A 47 -5.96 5.71 3.74
N VAL A 48 -5.67 5.15 2.56
CA VAL A 48 -6.14 5.72 1.28
C VAL A 48 -7.67 5.77 1.24
N TYR A 49 -8.36 4.70 1.66
CA TYR A 49 -9.82 4.69 1.75
C TYR A 49 -10.35 5.71 2.75
N TYR A 50 -9.78 5.75 3.96
CA TYR A 50 -10.17 6.69 4.99
C TYR A 50 -9.97 8.14 4.55
N GLN A 51 -8.89 8.42 3.81
CA GLN A 51 -8.65 9.75 3.25
C GLN A 51 -9.62 10.11 2.13
N ALA A 52 -9.98 9.15 1.27
CA ALA A 52 -10.97 9.36 0.23
C ALA A 52 -12.36 9.63 0.81
N GLU A 53 -12.71 8.98 1.91
CA GLU A 53 -14.03 9.11 2.55
C GLU A 53 -14.13 10.36 3.42
N THR A 54 -13.08 10.67 4.21
CA THR A 54 -13.16 11.70 5.26
C THR A 54 -12.33 12.95 4.98
N GLY A 55 -11.26 12.83 4.17
CA GLY A 55 -10.29 13.91 3.94
C GLY A 55 -9.49 14.34 5.18
N ARG A 56 -9.51 13.55 6.26
CA ARG A 56 -8.96 13.95 7.57
C ARG A 56 -7.52 13.55 7.85
N LEU A 57 -6.92 12.67 7.05
CA LEU A 57 -5.51 12.32 7.24
C LEU A 57 -4.63 13.54 7.00
N THR A 58 -3.71 13.71 7.92
CA THR A 58 -2.63 14.68 7.81
C THR A 58 -1.46 14.08 7.03
N GLN A 59 -0.54 14.96 6.62
CA GLN A 59 0.71 14.53 6.00
C GLN A 59 1.57 13.68 6.97
N ALA A 60 1.50 13.96 8.27
CA ALA A 60 2.24 13.21 9.28
C ALA A 60 1.74 11.76 9.38
N ASP A 61 0.41 11.56 9.43
CA ASP A 61 -0.20 10.22 9.46
C ASP A 61 0.25 9.38 8.26
N PHE A 62 0.30 10.00 7.07
CA PHE A 62 0.74 9.34 5.84
C PHE A 62 2.24 9.02 5.85
N GLN A 63 3.08 9.91 6.39
CA GLN A 63 4.53 9.68 6.49
C GLN A 63 4.86 8.57 7.48
N GLU A 64 4.14 8.48 8.60
CA GLU A 64 4.29 7.42 9.58
C GLU A 64 3.97 6.06 8.95
N ALA A 65 2.83 5.94 8.27
CA ALA A 65 2.44 4.71 7.60
C ALA A 65 3.42 4.30 6.48
N MET A 66 3.95 5.28 5.73
CA MET A 66 4.99 5.05 4.73
C MET A 66 6.31 4.57 5.35
N SER A 67 6.66 5.06 6.54
CA SER A 67 7.83 4.59 7.29
C SER A 67 7.66 3.12 7.69
N THR A 68 6.50 2.75 8.23
CA THR A 68 6.16 1.37 8.58
C THR A 68 6.21 0.45 7.36
N LEU A 69 5.65 0.88 6.22
CA LEU A 69 5.71 0.12 4.97
C LEU A 69 7.16 -0.16 4.54
N ARG A 70 8.02 0.87 4.57
CA ARG A 70 9.44 0.71 4.20
C ARG A 70 10.17 -0.26 5.12
N GLN A 71 9.92 -0.18 6.43
CA GLN A 71 10.51 -1.10 7.41
C GLN A 71 10.05 -2.54 7.18
N ALA A 72 8.80 -2.75 6.79
CA ALA A 72 8.26 -4.08 6.52
C ALA A 72 8.76 -4.68 5.19
N CYS A 73 9.10 -3.85 4.21
CA CYS A 73 9.60 -4.27 2.90
C CYS A 73 11.12 -4.48 2.82
N GLY A 74 11.91 -3.88 3.72
CA GLY A 74 13.37 -3.98 3.72
C GLY A 74 14.06 -2.99 2.80
#